data_AF-A0A918N080-F1
#
_entry.id   AF-A0A918N080-F1
#
_cell.length_a   1.000
_cell.length_b   1.000
_cell.length_c   1.000
_cell.angle_alpha   90.00
_cell.angle_beta   90.00
_cell.angle_gamma   90.00
#
_symmetry.space_group_name_H-M   'P 1'
#
loop_
_entity.id
_entity.type
_entity.pdbx_description
1 polymer ?
#
loop_
_entity_poly.entity_id
_entity_poly.type
_entity_poly.pdbx_seq_one_letter_code
_entity_poly.pdbx_strand_id
1 'polypeptide(L)'
;MKIEVPEAPDMSLPDPVIVINSNEASYFLDACEAFRFAGEEGHSTLEEVRQNYPGLSQDDACNFNIYGWTLQGWLNFESKMAELAGYVETLRSHIQFLENQMDARYKLMKERDDKLQDGEQHEQRIDYQ
;
A
#
# COMPACT_ATOMS: atom_id res chain seq x y z
N MET A 1 26.44 -38.52 -8.09
CA MET A 1 25.92 -37.44 -7.24
C MET A 1 24.43 -37.33 -7.50
N LYS A 2 23.58 -37.62 -6.49
CA LYS A 2 22.15 -37.31 -6.57
C LYS A 2 22.00 -35.84 -6.19
N ILE A 3 21.35 -35.06 -7.04
CA ILE A 3 21.02 -33.67 -6.75
C ILE A 3 19.67 -33.71 -6.03
N GLU A 4 19.67 -33.41 -4.74
CA GLU A 4 18.44 -33.19 -3.98
C GLU A 4 17.86 -31.84 -4.42
N VAL A 5 16.71 -31.88 -5.08
CA VAL A 5 15.95 -30.68 -5.41
C VAL A 5 15.19 -30.29 -4.14
N PRO A 6 15.43 -29.11 -3.54
CA PRO A 6 14.73 -28.70 -2.34
C PRO A 6 13.25 -28.53 -2.67
N GLU A 7 12.40 -29.18 -1.88
CA GLU A 7 10.95 -29.10 -2.01
C GLU A 7 10.50 -27.67 -1.71
N ALA A 8 9.68 -27.09 -2.59
CA ALA A 8 9.21 -25.72 -2.43
C ALA A 8 8.30 -25.64 -1.20
N PRO A 9 8.45 -24.59 -0.36
CA PRO A 9 7.60 -24.45 0.81
C PRO A 9 6.14 -24.26 0.40
N ASP A 10 5.25 -24.98 1.10
CA ASP A 10 3.81 -24.81 0.94
C ASP A 10 3.42 -23.36 1.25
N MET A 11 2.81 -22.69 0.27
CA MET A 11 2.34 -21.30 0.37
C MET A 11 0.86 -21.22 0.73
N SER A 12 0.23 -22.32 1.16
CA SER A 12 -1.11 -22.25 1.71
C SER A 12 -1.10 -21.32 2.92
N LEU A 13 -1.86 -20.23 2.84
CA LEU A 13 -2.11 -19.37 4.00
C LEU A 13 -2.74 -20.23 5.09
N PRO A 14 -2.26 -20.19 6.35
CA PRO A 14 -2.92 -20.91 7.43
C PRO A 14 -4.36 -20.39 7.61
N ASP A 15 -5.23 -21.29 8.09
CA ASP A 15 -6.66 -21.08 8.44
C ASP A 15 -6.96 -19.71 9.09
N PRO A 16 -8.23 -19.24 9.04
CA PRO A 16 -8.60 -17.87 8.69
C PRO A 16 -7.74 -16.82 9.38
N VAL A 17 -7.08 -15.99 8.56
CA VAL A 17 -6.28 -14.85 9.01
C VAL A 17 -7.11 -13.98 9.95
N ILE A 18 -6.83 -14.08 11.26
CA ILE A 18 -7.46 -13.24 12.28
C ILE A 18 -6.83 -11.84 12.15
N VAL A 19 -7.58 -10.90 11.58
CA VAL A 19 -7.16 -9.51 11.47
C VAL A 19 -7.39 -8.83 12.81
N ILE A 20 -6.30 -8.51 13.51
CA ILE A 20 -6.31 -7.82 14.80
C ILE A 20 -5.88 -6.35 14.61
N ASN A 21 -6.66 -5.41 15.13
CA ASN A 21 -6.36 -3.99 15.07
C ASN A 21 -5.28 -3.58 16.10
N SER A 22 -4.75 -2.36 15.99
CA SER A 22 -3.62 -1.91 16.84
C SER A 22 -3.93 -1.91 18.34
N ASN A 23 -5.17 -1.61 18.74
CA ASN A 23 -5.56 -1.65 20.14
C ASN A 23 -5.63 -3.09 20.66
N GLU A 24 -6.10 -4.02 19.84
CA GLU A 24 -6.14 -5.45 20.17
C GLU A 24 -4.73 -6.04 20.24
N ALA A 25 -3.82 -5.64 19.35
CA ALA A 25 -2.42 -6.05 19.41
C ALA A 25 -1.72 -5.54 20.69
N SER A 26 -1.98 -4.29 21.09
CA SER A 26 -1.50 -3.76 22.37
C SER A 26 -2.07 -4.52 23.57
N TYR A 27 -3.37 -4.88 23.53
CA TYR A 27 -3.98 -5.69 24.58
C TYR A 27 -3.30 -7.06 24.75
N PHE A 28 -3.00 -7.77 23.64
CA PHE A 28 -2.31 -9.05 23.71
C PHE A 28 -0.84 -8.93 24.11
N LEU A 29 -0.17 -7.82 23.77
CA LEU A 29 1.17 -7.50 24.27
C LEU A 29 1.16 -7.33 25.79
N ASP A 30 0.27 -6.47 26.31
CA ASP A 30 0.14 -6.20 27.74
C ASP A 30 -0.22 -7.46 28.52
N ALA A 31 -1.13 -8.28 27.97
CA ALA A 31 -1.49 -9.57 28.54
C ALA A 31 -0.31 -10.54 28.56
N CYS A 32 0.46 -10.66 27.47
CA CYS A 32 1.63 -11.53 27.40
C CYS A 32 2.70 -11.12 28.42
N GLU A 33 2.96 -9.82 28.57
CA GLU A 33 3.91 -9.33 29.58
C GLU A 33 3.41 -9.57 31.00
N ALA A 34 2.13 -9.32 31.27
CA ALA A 34 1.52 -9.59 32.57
C ALA A 34 1.61 -11.08 32.95
N PHE A 35 1.34 -12.00 32.01
CA PHE A 35 1.51 -13.43 32.23
C PHE A 35 2.98 -13.83 32.39
N ARG A 36 3.91 -13.23 31.63
CA ARG A 36 5.34 -13.56 31.68
C ARG A 36 5.97 -13.25 33.03
N PHE A 37 5.61 -12.11 33.63
CA PHE A 37 6.18 -11.64 34.90
C PHE A 37 5.30 -11.95 36.11
N ALA A 38 4.21 -12.71 35.93
CA ALA A 38 3.29 -13.04 37.00
C ALA A 38 4.00 -13.79 38.14
N GLY A 39 3.92 -13.24 39.35
CA GLY A 39 4.58 -13.81 40.54
C GLY A 39 6.03 -13.38 40.75
N GLU A 40 6.58 -12.50 39.92
CA GLU A 40 7.85 -11.81 40.19
C GLU A 40 7.70 -10.66 41.19
N GLU A 41 8.79 -10.28 41.85
CA GLU A 41 8.78 -9.23 42.87
C GLU A 41 8.42 -7.87 42.25
N GLY A 42 7.31 -7.27 42.71
CA GLY A 42 6.78 -6.02 42.15
C GLY A 42 5.76 -6.18 41.01
N HIS A 43 5.41 -7.42 40.65
CA HIS A 43 4.41 -7.73 39.63
C HIS A 43 3.14 -8.37 40.23
N SER A 44 2.06 -8.37 39.46
CA SER A 44 0.79 -9.00 39.85
C SER A 44 0.93 -10.51 40.01
N THR A 45 0.10 -11.09 40.86
CA THR A 45 0.02 -12.55 40.99
C THR A 45 -0.64 -13.18 39.76
N LEU A 46 -0.36 -14.47 39.50
CA LEU A 46 -0.97 -15.18 38.37
C LEU A 46 -2.51 -15.18 38.44
N GLU A 47 -3.08 -15.21 39.64
CA GLU A 47 -4.52 -15.18 39.86
C GLU A 47 -5.12 -13.81 39.48
N GLU A 48 -4.45 -12.72 39.83
CA GLU A 48 -4.85 -11.36 39.42
C GLU A 48 -4.74 -11.17 37.91
N VAL A 49 -3.69 -11.69 37.28
CA VAL A 49 -3.54 -11.65 35.82
C VAL A 49 -4.69 -12.40 35.14
N ARG A 50 -5.09 -13.58 35.64
CA ARG A 50 -6.25 -14.33 35.12
C ARG A 50 -7.58 -13.61 35.32
N GLN A 51 -7.71 -12.80 36.37
CA GLN A 51 -8.90 -11.97 36.58
C GLN A 51 -8.94 -10.79 35.60
N ASN A 52 -7.78 -10.18 35.32
CA ASN A 52 -7.65 -9.07 34.38
C ASN A 52 -7.80 -9.51 32.92
N TYR A 53 -7.42 -10.76 32.61
CA TYR A 53 -7.45 -11.35 31.27
C TYR A 53 -8.20 -12.70 31.27
N PRO A 54 -9.54 -12.68 31.49
CA PRO A 54 -10.31 -13.90 31.67
C PRO A 54 -10.37 -14.74 30.40
N GLY A 55 -10.13 -16.05 30.54
CA GLY A 55 -10.18 -17.00 29.42
C GLY A 55 -8.95 -16.99 28.51
N LEU A 56 -7.96 -16.15 28.79
CA LEU A 56 -6.71 -16.08 28.04
C LEU A 56 -5.63 -16.90 28.74
N SER A 57 -4.96 -17.79 28.01
CA SER A 57 -3.74 -18.45 28.50
C SER A 57 -2.50 -17.62 28.12
N GLN A 58 -1.37 -17.89 28.78
CA GLN A 58 -0.10 -17.24 28.45
C GLN A 58 0.30 -17.52 26.99
N ASP A 59 0.14 -18.76 26.53
CA ASP A 59 0.46 -19.16 25.17
C ASP A 59 -0.44 -18.43 24.17
N ASP A 60 -1.74 -18.32 24.45
CA ASP A 60 -2.66 -17.56 23.60
C ASP A 60 -2.25 -16.09 23.54
N ALA A 61 -2.02 -15.45 24.70
CA ALA A 61 -1.63 -14.04 24.77
C ALA A 61 -0.35 -13.75 23.98
N CYS A 62 0.69 -14.57 24.16
CA CYS A 62 1.97 -14.35 23.52
C CYS A 62 1.97 -14.74 22.03
N ASN A 63 1.19 -15.74 21.62
CA ASN A 63 1.01 -16.05 20.20
C ASN A 63 0.29 -14.91 19.48
N PHE A 64 -0.83 -14.42 20.03
CA PHE A 64 -1.57 -13.31 19.42
C PHE A 64 -0.79 -11.99 19.39
N ASN A 65 0.10 -11.76 20.35
CA ASN A 65 1.05 -10.65 20.29
C ASN A 65 1.93 -10.73 19.03
N ILE A 66 2.56 -11.87 18.75
CA ILE A 66 3.46 -12.02 17.58
C ILE A 66 2.71 -11.88 16.25
N TYR A 67 1.51 -12.48 16.15
CA TYR A 67 0.73 -12.47 14.91
C TYR A 67 0.02 -11.13 14.66
N GLY A 68 -0.36 -10.38 15.70
CA GLY A 68 -0.99 -9.07 15.55
C GLY A 68 -0.11 -8.03 14.88
N TRP A 69 1.17 -7.96 15.26
CA TRP A 69 2.11 -6.97 14.71
C TRP A 69 2.55 -7.30 13.28
N THR A 70 2.76 -8.58 12.96
CA THR A 70 3.16 -9.02 11.62
C THR A 70 2.04 -8.82 10.60
N LEU A 71 0.78 -9.06 10.98
CA LEU A 71 -0.39 -8.78 10.13
C LEU A 71 -0.63 -7.28 9.92
N GLN A 72 -0.40 -6.44 10.93
CA GLN A 72 -0.47 -4.97 10.78
C GLN A 72 0.62 -4.43 9.86
N GLY A 73 1.83 -4.97 9.94
CA GLY A 73 2.91 -4.63 9.00
C GLY A 73 2.52 -4.92 7.55
N TRP A 74 1.91 -6.08 7.30
CA TRP A 74 1.41 -6.47 5.98
C TRP A 74 0.26 -5.60 5.49
N LEU A 75 -0.76 -5.34 6.32
CA LEU A 75 -1.90 -4.50 5.95
C LEU A 75 -1.49 -3.04 5.68
N ASN A 76 -0.56 -2.50 6.47
CA ASN A 76 -0.01 -1.17 6.22
C ASN A 76 0.79 -1.12 4.91
N PHE A 77 1.54 -2.16 4.59
CA PHE A 77 2.26 -2.26 3.33
C PHE A 77 1.29 -2.29 2.13
N GLU A 78 0.25 -3.14 2.18
CA GLU A 78 -0.77 -3.21 1.13
C GLU A 78 -1.51 -1.88 0.95
N SER A 79 -1.89 -1.23 2.05
CA SER A 79 -2.53 0.09 2.03
C SER A 79 -1.64 1.15 1.37
N LYS A 80 -0.34 1.16 1.70
CA LYS A 80 0.63 2.08 1.09
C LYS A 80 0.87 1.79 -0.40
N MET A 81 0.85 0.52 -0.80
CA MET A 81 0.92 0.14 -2.22
C MET A 81 -0.33 0.59 -2.99
N ALA A 82 -1.52 0.49 -2.39
CA ALA A 82 -2.75 0.99 -2.99
C ALA A 82 -2.75 2.52 -3.14
N GLU A 83 -2.24 3.25 -2.14
CA GLU A 83 -2.08 4.71 -2.19
C GLU A 83 -1.11 5.13 -3.32
N LEU A 84 0.03 4.44 -3.43
CA LEU A 84 0.99 4.64 -4.52
C LEU A 84 0.38 4.36 -5.90
N ALA A 85 -0.41 3.28 -6.02
CA ALA A 85 -1.10 2.96 -7.27
C ALA A 85 -2.08 4.08 -7.69
N GLY A 86 -2.85 4.62 -6.75
CA GLY A 86 -3.75 5.75 -7.01
C GLY A 86 -3.00 7.02 -7.43
N TYR A 87 -1.85 7.29 -6.82
CA TYR A 87 -0.99 8.41 -7.20
C TYR A 87 -0.43 8.25 -8.61
N VAL A 88 0.01 7.03 -8.97
CA VAL A 88 0.51 6.72 -10.33
C VAL A 88 -0.58 6.91 -11.39
N GLU A 89 -1.81 6.47 -11.13
CA GLU A 89 -2.94 6.70 -12.05
C GLU A 89 -3.25 8.20 -12.22
N THR A 90 -3.21 8.97 -11.13
CA THR A 90 -3.38 10.42 -11.20
C THR A 90 -2.29 11.05 -12.07
N LEU A 91 -1.02 10.65 -11.89
CA LEU A 91 0.08 11.13 -12.73
C LEU A 91 -0.12 10.76 -14.20
N ARG A 92 -0.57 9.54 -14.51
CA ARG A 92 -0.89 9.14 -15.90
C ARG A 92 -1.98 10.01 -16.51
N SER A 93 -3.05 10.31 -15.78
CA SER A 93 -4.10 11.20 -16.27
C SER A 93 -3.60 12.62 -16.53
N HIS A 94 -2.71 13.14 -15.68
CA HIS A 94 -2.11 14.46 -15.88
C HIS A 94 -1.19 14.49 -17.09
N ILE A 95 -0.40 13.44 -17.32
CA ILE A 95 0.46 13.32 -18.51
C ILE A 95 -0.41 13.33 -19.77
N GLN A 96 -1.45 12.50 -19.83
CA GLN A 96 -2.36 12.46 -20.99
C GLN A 96 -3.04 13.82 -21.23
N PHE A 97 -3.47 14.50 -20.17
CA PHE A 97 -4.06 15.82 -20.29
C PHE A 97 -3.08 16.84 -20.88
N LEU A 98 -1.83 16.84 -20.41
CA LEU A 98 -0.78 17.71 -20.92
C LEU A 98 -0.43 17.39 -22.38
N GLU A 99 -0.31 16.11 -22.73
CA GLU A 99 -0.08 15.66 -24.11
C GLU A 99 -1.19 16.15 -25.05
N ASN A 100 -2.45 16.00 -24.64
CA ASN A 100 -3.60 16.48 -25.40
C ASN A 100 -3.59 18.01 -25.58
N GLN A 101 -3.20 18.77 -24.55
CA GLN A 101 -3.04 20.21 -24.68
C GLN A 101 -1.91 20.59 -25.64
N MET A 102 -0.78 19.88 -25.59
CA MET A 102 0.33 20.14 -26.51
C MET A 102 -0.09 19.84 -27.95
N ASP A 103 -0.75 18.71 -28.19
CA ASP A 103 -1.21 18.34 -29.54
C ASP A 103 -2.25 19.34 -30.07
N ALA A 104 -3.19 19.78 -29.23
CA ALA A 104 -4.14 20.84 -29.60
C ALA A 104 -3.44 22.15 -29.97
N ARG A 105 -2.45 22.58 -29.19
CA ARG A 105 -1.67 23.79 -29.49
C ARG A 105 -0.85 23.63 -30.77
N TYR A 106 -0.26 22.46 -30.98
CA TYR A 106 0.50 22.16 -32.20
C TYR A 106 -0.39 22.23 -33.44
N LYS A 107 -1.60 21.65 -33.38
CA LYS A 107 -2.59 21.73 -34.46
C LYS A 107 -2.98 23.18 -34.77
N LEU A 108 -3.28 23.98 -33.75
CA LEU A 108 -3.61 25.39 -33.93
C LEU A 108 -2.47 26.22 -34.54
N MET A 109 -1.23 25.96 -34.13
CA MET A 109 -0.06 26.62 -34.73
C MET A 109 0.10 26.23 -36.20
N LYS A 110 -0.03 24.95 -36.52
CA LYS A 110 0.05 24.47 -37.90
C LYS A 110 -1.05 25.06 -38.78
N GLU A 111 -2.30 25.10 -38.31
CA GLU A 111 -3.42 25.72 -39.03
C GLU A 111 -3.19 27.22 -39.26
N ARG A 112 -2.52 27.92 -38.33
CA ARG A 112 -2.15 29.32 -38.50
C ARG A 112 -1.07 29.48 -39.56
N ASP A 113 -0.03 28.65 -39.52
CA ASP A 113 1.08 28.70 -40.48
C ASP A 113 0.58 28.37 -41.89
N ASP A 114 -0.28 27.37 -42.05
CA ASP A 114 -0.90 27.01 -43.32
C ASP A 114 -1.73 28.18 -43.90
N LYS A 115 -2.50 28.89 -43.06
CA LYS A 115 -3.27 30.09 -43.48
C LYS A 115 -2.39 31.28 -43.86
N LEU A 116 -1.25 31.46 -43.20
CA LEU A 116 -0.30 32.52 -43.53
C LEU A 116 0.38 32.25 -44.87
N GLN A 117 0.78 31.00 -45.14
CA GLN A 117 1.36 30.62 -46.43
C GLN A 117 0.36 30.73 -47.60
N ASP A 118 -0.90 30.38 -47.39
CA ASP A 118 -1.94 30.50 -48.41
C ASP A 118 -2.26 31.98 -48.73
N GLY A 119 -2.22 32.85 -47.70
CA GLY A 119 -2.35 34.31 -47.85
C GLY A 119 -1.21 34.94 -48.65
N GLU A 120 0.04 34.57 -48.35
CA GLU A 120 1.22 35.06 -49.08
C GLU A 120 1.22 34.62 -50.57
N GLN A 121 0.77 33.40 -50.87
CA GLN A 121 0.63 32.93 -52.26
C GLN A 121 -0.48 33.67 -53.02
N HIS A 122 -1.55 34.07 -52.33
CA HIS A 122 -2.64 34.82 -52.94
C HIS A 122 -2.24 36.27 -53.24
N GLU A 123 -1.44 36.90 -52.37
CA GLU A 123 -0.92 38.26 -52.56
C GLU A 123 0.09 38.32 -53.71
N GLN A 124 1.01 37.36 -53.80
CA GLN A 124 1.95 37.25 -54.93
C GLN A 124 1.27 37.01 -56.28
N ARG A 125 0.05 36.47 -56.32
CA ARG A 125 -0.72 36.26 -57.56
C ARG A 125 -1.40 37.53 -58.07
N ILE A 126 -1.71 38.47 -57.19
CA ILE A 126 -2.38 39.73 -57.54
C ILE A 126 -1.37 40.73 -58.10
N ASP A 127 -0.13 40.73 -57.60
CA ASP A 127 0.94 41.64 -58.05
C ASP A 127 1.53 41.30 -59.44
N TYR A 128 1.21 40.12 -60.00
CA TYR A 128 1.69 39.66 -61.32
C TYR A 128 0.66 39.76 -62.45
N GLN A 129 -0.49 40.41 -62.24
CA GLN A 129 -1.51 40.71 -63.26
C GLN A 129 -1.60 42.21 -63.56
#